data_AF-A0A2W7Q291-F1
#
_entry.id   AF-A0A2W7Q291-F1
#
_cell.length_a   1.000
_cell.length_b   1.000
_cell.length_c   1.000
_cell.angle_alpha   90.00
_cell.angle_beta   90.00
_cell.angle_gamma   90.00
#
_symmetry.space_group_name_H-M   'P 1'
#
loop_
_entity.id
_entity.type
_entity.pdbx_description
1 polymer ?
#
loop_
_entity_poly.entity_id
_entity_poly.type
_entity_poly.pdbx_seq_one_letter_code
_entity_poly.pdbx_strand_id
1 'polypeptide(L)'
;MSLTELVESPGYKKLMAKVYGWGAAVVLAGALFKIQHYPGAGPMLVIGMGVEIIIFFLSAFEPPHQMPDWSLVYPELVGLEPKESHHAGGVKSGVSHGGGGSDLAALIESGHLEPAVVEKLAEGIKKLSNTTSQLSDLTDASLVTDSYLKNLKQASESVGNLTSTQTKSVKLLEDSASQLAKSYDSTAQAITQSGSRLADDLNASGKKFVEELNRSTEAMSGSYTRLTQAMSQEIDRVSNSSKSYAEQMDGMNKNLSSINSMYELQLKNNSAQFEVANSMIKGMNDVKEQLLQSVNETKQYKEQVSKLSQSIGELNTIYGNMLSAMNAGTR
;
A
#
# COMPACT_ATOMS: atom_id res chain seq x y z
N MET A 1 -6.72 42.95 21.20
CA MET A 1 -6.48 42.14 19.99
C MET A 1 -7.76 41.43 19.67
N SER A 2 -8.41 41.80 18.56
CA SER A 2 -9.59 41.07 18.10
C SER A 2 -9.16 39.65 17.65
N LEU A 3 -10.08 38.69 17.68
CA LEU A 3 -9.84 37.33 17.17
C LEU A 3 -9.36 37.33 15.72
N THR A 4 -9.76 38.33 14.93
CA THR A 4 -9.32 38.55 13.55
C THR A 4 -7.86 38.98 13.42
N GLU A 5 -7.36 39.87 14.30
CA GLU A 5 -5.94 40.28 14.28
C GLU A 5 -4.99 39.13 14.63
N LEU A 6 -5.42 38.21 15.50
CA LEU A 6 -4.62 37.05 15.90
C LEU A 6 -4.44 36.06 14.74
N VAL A 7 -5.52 35.83 13.99
CA VAL A 7 -5.58 34.87 12.86
C VAL A 7 -4.89 35.42 11.60
N GLU A 8 -4.87 36.73 11.40
CA GLU A 8 -4.16 37.36 10.28
C GLU A 8 -2.65 37.47 10.49
N SER A 9 -2.17 37.25 11.73
CA SER A 9 -0.76 37.41 12.06
C SER A 9 0.15 36.47 11.24
N PRO A 10 1.33 36.93 10.79
CA PRO A 10 2.26 36.11 10.02
C PRO A 10 2.79 34.90 10.82
N GLY A 11 2.73 34.97 12.16
CA GLY A 11 3.00 33.84 13.05
C GLY A 11 1.93 32.76 12.99
N TYR A 12 0.65 33.16 13.01
CA TYR A 12 -0.48 32.23 12.93
C TYR A 12 -0.53 31.49 11.59
N LYS A 13 -0.30 32.19 10.46
CA LYS A 13 -0.23 31.55 9.13
C LYS A 13 0.88 30.50 9.02
N LYS A 14 2.07 30.80 9.56
CA LYS A 14 3.19 29.83 9.59
C LYS A 14 2.92 28.65 10.52
N LEU A 15 2.20 28.89 11.62
CA LEU A 15 1.79 27.84 12.55
C LEU A 15 0.72 26.93 11.90
N MET A 16 -0.28 27.50 11.25
CA MET A 16 -1.33 26.73 10.57
C MET A 16 -0.77 25.88 9.43
N ALA A 17 0.15 26.40 8.62
CA ALA A 17 0.84 25.59 7.61
C ALA A 17 1.52 24.33 8.19
N LYS A 18 2.08 24.42 9.40
CA LYS A 18 2.67 23.25 10.10
C LYS A 18 1.60 22.34 10.68
N VAL A 19 0.52 22.89 11.22
CA VAL A 19 -0.61 22.13 11.77
C VAL A 19 -1.29 21.31 10.68
N TYR A 20 -1.52 21.86 9.49
CA TYR A 20 -2.03 21.12 8.33
C TYR A 20 -1.09 19.97 7.93
N GLY A 21 0.23 20.22 7.86
CA GLY A 21 1.22 19.20 7.51
C GLY A 21 1.33 18.08 8.54
N TRP A 22 1.35 18.40 9.84
CA TRP A 22 1.38 17.40 10.92
C TRP A 22 0.07 16.64 11.05
N GLY A 23 -1.07 17.32 10.88
CA GLY A 23 -2.38 16.69 10.88
C GLY A 23 -2.56 15.68 9.77
N ALA A 24 -2.24 16.07 8.54
CA ALA A 24 -2.30 15.19 7.39
C ALA A 24 -1.43 13.94 7.58
N ALA A 25 -0.25 14.08 8.17
CA ALA A 25 0.61 12.94 8.46
C ALA A 25 -0.02 11.94 9.44
N VAL A 26 -0.69 12.42 10.50
CA VAL A 26 -1.38 11.56 11.49
C VAL A 26 -2.61 10.87 10.87
N VAL A 27 -3.36 11.58 10.03
CA VAL A 27 -4.50 11.02 9.29
C VAL A 27 -4.06 9.92 8.32
N LEU A 28 -3.00 10.18 7.54
CA LEU A 28 -2.44 9.21 6.60
C LEU A 28 -1.87 7.98 7.34
N ALA A 29 -1.25 8.17 8.51
CA ALA A 29 -0.80 7.06 9.34
C ALA A 29 -1.97 6.20 9.84
N GLY A 30 -3.09 6.83 10.25
CA GLY A 30 -4.31 6.12 10.63
C GLY A 30 -4.95 5.34 9.48
N ALA A 31 -5.01 5.94 8.28
CA ALA A 31 -5.47 5.27 7.07
C ALA A 31 -4.57 4.09 6.68
N LEU A 32 -3.25 4.26 6.75
CA LEU A 32 -2.27 3.21 6.47
C LEU A 32 -2.43 2.01 7.41
N PHE A 33 -2.60 2.25 8.72
CA PHE A 33 -2.83 1.19 9.71
C PHE A 33 -4.11 0.41 9.41
N LYS A 34 -5.16 1.09 8.93
CA LYS A 34 -6.43 0.46 8.55
C LYS A 34 -6.29 -0.41 7.31
N ILE A 35 -5.56 0.05 6.28
CA ILE A 35 -5.33 -0.72 5.05
C ILE A 35 -4.46 -1.95 5.33
N GLN A 36 -3.40 -1.77 6.14
CA GLN A 36 -2.44 -2.84 6.41
C GLN A 36 -2.86 -3.83 7.50
N HIS A 37 -4.00 -3.58 8.16
CA HIS A 37 -4.57 -4.43 9.22
C HIS A 37 -3.64 -4.63 10.44
N TYR A 38 -2.91 -3.59 10.82
CA TYR A 38 -2.05 -3.65 12.01
C TYR A 38 -2.86 -3.72 13.32
N PRO A 39 -2.34 -4.38 14.37
CA PRO A 39 -3.00 -4.41 15.67
C PRO A 39 -3.16 -2.99 16.21
N GLY A 40 -4.38 -2.60 16.59
CA GLY A 40 -4.71 -1.23 17.01
C GLY A 40 -5.11 -0.27 15.89
N ALA A 41 -5.36 -0.76 14.67
CA ALA A 41 -5.77 0.08 13.53
C ALA A 41 -7.06 0.89 13.77
N GLY A 42 -8.02 0.34 14.52
CA GLY A 42 -9.25 1.05 14.87
C GLY A 42 -8.99 2.32 15.69
N PRO A 43 -8.36 2.21 16.87
CA PRO A 43 -7.96 3.37 17.68
C PRO A 43 -7.10 4.39 16.92
N MET A 44 -6.13 3.95 16.12
CA MET A 44 -5.27 4.87 15.35
C MET A 44 -6.04 5.66 14.29
N LEU A 45 -7.02 5.04 13.62
CA LEU A 45 -7.90 5.71 12.66
C LEU A 45 -8.81 6.74 13.33
N VAL A 46 -9.34 6.42 14.52
CA VAL A 46 -10.14 7.37 15.31
C VAL A 46 -9.31 8.59 15.72
N ILE A 47 -8.04 8.39 16.11
CA ILE A 47 -7.12 9.48 16.42
C ILE A 47 -6.85 10.35 15.18
N GLY A 48 -6.56 9.72 14.03
CA GLY A 48 -6.36 10.44 12.77
C GLY A 48 -7.57 11.30 12.38
N MET A 49 -8.75 10.71 12.32
CA MET A 49 -9.97 11.45 11.98
C MET A 49 -10.33 12.52 13.03
N GLY A 50 -10.02 12.28 14.30
CA GLY A 50 -10.20 13.29 15.37
C GLY A 50 -9.32 14.53 15.18
N VAL A 51 -8.07 14.34 14.73
CA VAL A 51 -7.17 15.44 14.38
C VAL A 51 -7.72 16.24 13.19
N GLU A 52 -8.27 15.56 12.18
CA GLU A 52 -8.87 16.21 11.01
C GLU A 52 -10.05 17.13 11.38
N ILE A 53 -10.91 16.68 12.30
CA ILE A 53 -12.03 17.49 12.81
C ILE A 53 -11.54 18.79 13.44
N ILE A 54 -10.47 18.72 14.24
CA ILE A 54 -9.92 19.90 14.93
C ILE A 54 -9.30 20.87 13.92
N ILE A 55 -8.61 20.36 12.91
CA ILE A 55 -7.96 21.18 11.89
C ILE A 55 -8.97 21.88 10.99
N PHE A 56 -10.02 21.18 10.54
CA PHE A 56 -11.10 21.81 9.78
C PHE A 56 -11.84 22.87 10.57
N PHE A 57 -12.08 22.62 11.86
CA PHE A 57 -12.70 23.61 12.73
C PHE A 57 -11.84 24.88 12.84
N LEU A 58 -10.51 24.74 12.96
CA LEU A 58 -9.59 25.87 13.02
C LEU A 58 -9.43 26.58 11.66
N SER A 59 -9.50 25.84 10.56
CA SER A 59 -9.46 26.37 9.18
C SER A 59 -10.61 27.32 8.86
N ALA A 60 -11.80 27.08 9.42
CA ALA A 60 -12.98 27.92 9.24
C ALA A 60 -12.81 29.37 9.73
N PHE A 61 -11.80 29.63 10.58
CA PHE A 61 -11.47 30.96 11.07
C PHE A 61 -10.43 31.67 10.20
N GLU A 62 -9.78 31.01 9.23
CA GLU A 62 -8.85 31.66 8.32
C GLU A 62 -9.59 32.53 7.28
N PRO A 63 -9.16 33.78 7.05
CA PRO A 63 -9.79 34.64 6.05
C PRO A 63 -9.63 34.06 4.64
N PRO A 64 -10.65 34.22 3.77
CA PRO A 64 -10.64 33.67 2.42
C PRO A 64 -9.42 34.20 1.64
N HIS A 65 -8.69 33.28 1.01
CA HIS A 65 -7.50 33.63 0.22
C HIS A 65 -7.89 34.60 -0.90
N GLN A 66 -7.45 35.85 -0.80
CA GLN A 66 -7.54 36.79 -1.90
C GLN A 66 -6.62 36.30 -3.02
N MET A 67 -7.19 36.05 -4.20
CA MET A 67 -6.43 35.65 -5.38
C MET A 67 -5.42 36.76 -5.72
N PRO A 68 -4.21 36.42 -6.21
CA PRO A 68 -3.27 37.41 -6.69
C PRO A 68 -3.94 38.37 -7.66
N ASP A 69 -3.76 39.67 -7.46
CA ASP A 69 -4.38 40.70 -8.29
C ASP A 69 -3.73 40.71 -9.68
N TRP A 70 -4.30 39.93 -10.60
CA TRP A 70 -3.82 39.76 -11.97
C TRP A 70 -3.88 41.07 -12.78
N SER A 71 -4.50 42.13 -12.24
CA SER A 71 -4.51 43.47 -12.83
C SER A 71 -3.13 44.13 -12.88
N LEU A 72 -2.19 43.70 -12.02
CA LEU A 72 -0.80 44.16 -12.07
C LEU A 72 -0.03 43.64 -13.29
N VAL A 73 -0.47 42.54 -13.90
CA VAL A 73 0.22 41.84 -14.99
C VAL A 73 -0.49 42.02 -16.33
N TYR A 74 -1.82 42.23 -16.33
CA TYR A 74 -2.63 42.47 -17.53
C TYR A 74 -3.47 43.75 -17.39
N PRO A 75 -2.95 44.91 -17.83
CA PRO A 75 -3.68 46.18 -17.74
C PRO A 75 -4.95 46.21 -18.61
N GLU A 76 -5.09 45.29 -19.58
CA GLU A 76 -6.25 45.15 -20.48
C GLU A 76 -7.52 44.63 -19.78
N LEU A 77 -7.41 44.09 -18.55
CA LEU A 77 -8.56 43.64 -17.73
C LEU A 77 -9.02 44.70 -16.71
N VAL A 78 -8.30 45.82 -16.63
CA VAL A 78 -8.65 46.94 -15.77
C VAL A 78 -9.86 47.65 -16.36
N GLY A 79 -11.06 47.33 -15.85
CA GLY A 79 -12.31 48.01 -16.24
C GLY A 79 -13.52 47.12 -16.51
N LEU A 80 -13.40 45.80 -16.45
CA LEU A 80 -14.51 44.84 -16.61
C LEU A 80 -14.99 44.22 -15.29
N GLU A 81 -14.72 44.86 -14.16
CA GLU A 81 -15.28 44.45 -12.88
C GLU A 81 -16.77 44.83 -12.82
N PRO A 82 -17.67 43.92 -12.38
CA PRO A 82 -19.03 44.27 -12.04
C PRO A 82 -19.00 45.37 -10.96
N LYS A 83 -19.33 46.57 -11.41
CA LYS A 83 -19.25 47.79 -10.62
C LYS A 83 -20.39 47.81 -9.61
N GLU A 84 -20.13 47.31 -8.40
CA GLU A 84 -20.89 47.79 -7.25
C GLU A 84 -20.44 49.21 -6.93
N SER A 85 -21.44 50.08 -6.94
CA SER A 85 -21.42 51.52 -6.78
C SER A 85 -20.58 52.00 -5.60
N HIS A 86 -19.68 52.98 -5.82
CA HIS A 86 -19.57 54.17 -4.96
C HIS A 86 -18.96 55.35 -5.76
N HIS A 87 -19.50 56.54 -5.46
CA HIS A 87 -19.37 57.81 -6.18
C HIS A 87 -18.11 58.62 -5.85
N ALA A 88 -17.88 59.64 -6.70
CA ALA A 88 -17.00 60.82 -6.59
C ALA A 88 -15.54 60.59 -7.01
N GLY A 89 -14.91 61.37 -7.89
CA GLY A 89 -15.20 62.65 -8.53
C GLY A 89 -13.85 63.29 -8.91
N GLY A 90 -13.74 63.98 -10.06
CA GLY A 90 -12.55 64.81 -10.34
C GLY A 90 -12.04 64.83 -11.78
N VAL A 91 -12.58 65.75 -12.57
CA VAL A 91 -12.12 66.25 -13.87
C VAL A 91 -10.74 66.89 -13.77
N LYS A 92 -9.84 66.76 -14.79
CA LYS A 92 -9.07 67.87 -15.44
C LYS A 92 -8.63 67.49 -16.87
N SER A 93 -8.96 68.36 -17.82
CA SER A 93 -8.46 68.39 -19.21
C SER A 93 -8.03 69.83 -19.51
N GLY A 94 -6.97 70.02 -20.30
CA GLY A 94 -6.54 71.35 -20.74
C GLY A 94 -5.32 71.33 -21.66
N VAL A 95 -5.51 71.64 -22.94
CA VAL A 95 -4.47 72.03 -23.89
C VAL A 95 -5.02 73.13 -24.81
N SER A 96 -4.28 74.24 -24.93
CA SER A 96 -4.56 75.38 -25.84
C SER A 96 -3.48 75.47 -26.94
N HIS A 97 -3.85 75.85 -28.16
CA HIS A 97 -2.94 76.25 -29.25
C HIS A 97 -3.58 77.28 -30.21
N GLY A 98 -2.78 78.24 -30.69
CA GLY A 98 -3.06 79.17 -31.81
C GLY A 98 -2.17 80.43 -31.70
N GLY A 99 -1.63 81.07 -32.74
CA GLY A 99 -1.64 80.91 -34.20
C GLY A 99 -0.96 82.17 -34.81
N GLY A 100 -0.07 82.00 -35.79
CA GLY A 100 0.75 83.08 -36.39
C GLY A 100 0.15 83.66 -37.68
N GLY A 101 0.12 84.98 -37.79
CA GLY A 101 -0.42 85.72 -38.95
C GLY A 101 -0.47 87.25 -38.76
N SER A 102 -0.05 87.75 -37.60
CA SER A 102 -0.10 89.17 -37.22
C SER A 102 1.03 90.02 -37.79
N ASP A 103 2.14 89.43 -38.23
CA ASP A 103 3.41 90.18 -38.33
C ASP A 103 3.62 90.89 -39.68
N LEU A 104 2.92 90.49 -40.75
CA LEU A 104 3.09 91.09 -42.08
C LEU A 104 2.17 92.29 -42.31
N ALA A 105 0.99 92.29 -41.69
CA ALA A 105 0.05 93.41 -41.77
C ALA A 105 0.57 94.64 -41.02
N ALA A 106 1.27 94.42 -39.89
CA ALA A 106 1.83 95.49 -39.07
C ALA A 106 2.96 96.30 -39.75
N LEU A 107 3.62 95.74 -40.77
CA LEU A 107 4.74 96.41 -41.47
C LEU A 107 4.29 97.34 -42.60
N ILE A 108 3.09 97.16 -43.14
CA ILE A 108 2.55 98.01 -44.23
C ILE A 108 1.96 99.31 -43.66
N GLU A 109 1.52 99.30 -42.41
CA GLU A 109 0.86 100.43 -41.75
C GLU A 109 1.83 101.48 -41.18
N SER A 110 3.09 101.13 -40.94
CA SER A 110 4.04 101.99 -40.19
C SER A 110 4.86 102.99 -41.03
N GLY A 111 4.65 103.07 -42.35
CA GLY A 111 5.03 104.21 -43.19
C GLY A 111 6.51 104.61 -43.25
N HIS A 112 7.43 103.83 -42.67
CA HIS A 112 8.87 104.05 -42.73
C HIS A 112 9.56 102.90 -43.47
N LEU A 113 10.12 103.20 -44.63
CA LEU A 113 10.96 102.27 -45.39
C LEU A 113 12.35 102.22 -44.76
N GLU A 114 12.49 101.33 -43.77
CA GLU A 114 13.78 101.02 -43.15
C GLU A 114 14.72 100.39 -44.20
N PRO A 115 16.03 100.74 -44.23
CA PRO A 115 16.98 100.19 -45.21
C PRO A 115 17.00 98.65 -45.28
N ALA A 116 16.72 97.98 -44.16
CA ALA A 116 16.61 96.53 -44.07
C ALA A 116 15.40 95.94 -44.84
N VAL A 117 14.29 96.69 -44.97
CA VAL A 117 13.11 96.27 -45.74
C VAL A 117 13.39 96.41 -47.24
N VAL A 118 14.14 97.43 -47.63
CA VAL A 118 14.59 97.63 -49.03
C VAL A 118 15.56 96.54 -49.45
N GLU A 119 16.47 96.12 -48.55
CA GLU A 119 17.39 95.01 -48.79
C GLU A 119 16.65 93.67 -48.92
N LYS A 120 15.67 93.39 -48.05
CA LYS A 120 14.81 92.20 -48.17
C LYS A 120 13.93 92.22 -49.42
N LEU A 121 13.48 93.40 -49.86
CA LEU A 121 12.75 93.54 -51.12
C LEU A 121 13.67 93.32 -52.34
N ALA A 122 14.89 93.86 -52.32
CA ALA A 122 15.88 93.63 -53.37
C ALA A 122 16.29 92.15 -53.44
N GLU A 123 16.44 91.50 -52.28
CA GLU A 123 16.70 90.06 -52.19
C GLU A 123 15.49 89.24 -52.66
N GLY A 124 14.26 89.71 -52.37
CA GLY A 124 13.01 89.15 -52.89
C GLY A 124 12.89 89.24 -54.41
N ILE A 125 13.23 90.39 -55.00
CA ILE A 125 13.26 90.60 -56.46
C ILE A 125 14.38 89.77 -57.10
N LYS A 126 15.55 89.65 -56.45
CA LYS A 126 16.65 88.78 -56.92
C LYS A 126 16.28 87.30 -56.86
N LYS A 127 15.59 86.86 -55.81
CA LYS A 127 15.01 85.51 -55.71
C LYS A 127 13.96 85.29 -56.78
N LEU A 128 13.06 86.25 -57.02
CA LEU A 128 12.06 86.17 -58.07
C LEU A 128 12.70 86.11 -59.48
N SER A 129 13.77 86.87 -59.73
CA SER A 129 14.54 86.82 -60.97
C SER A 129 15.24 85.47 -61.16
N ASN A 130 15.84 84.93 -60.10
CA ASN A 130 16.46 83.59 -60.13
C ASN A 130 15.40 82.50 -60.34
N THR A 131 14.25 82.60 -59.68
CA THR A 131 13.11 81.69 -59.89
C THR A 131 12.55 81.82 -61.31
N THR A 132 12.52 83.02 -61.89
CA THR A 132 12.09 83.24 -63.28
C THR A 132 13.10 82.69 -64.29
N SER A 133 14.40 82.78 -64.00
CA SER A 133 15.45 82.14 -64.79
C SER A 133 15.36 80.60 -64.71
N GLN A 134 15.10 80.04 -63.53
CA GLN A 134 14.84 78.60 -63.35
C GLN A 134 13.52 78.17 -64.00
N LEU A 135 12.53 79.07 -64.11
CA LEU A 135 11.30 78.83 -64.84
C LEU A 135 11.52 78.84 -66.36
N SER A 136 12.51 79.61 -66.85
CA SER A 136 12.97 79.58 -68.25
C SER A 136 13.73 78.29 -68.60
N ASP A 137 14.29 77.58 -67.63
CA ASP A 137 14.81 76.22 -67.84
C ASP A 137 13.67 75.17 -67.81
N LEU A 138 12.49 75.55 -67.30
CA LEU A 138 11.29 74.71 -67.17
C LEU A 138 10.36 74.80 -68.40
N THR A 139 10.71 75.61 -69.40
CA THR A 139 9.94 75.77 -70.65
C THR A 139 10.11 74.64 -71.67
N ASP A 140 10.54 73.45 -71.24
CA ASP A 140 10.24 72.19 -71.93
C ASP A 140 8.99 71.55 -71.29
N ALA A 141 7.83 72.14 -71.59
CA ALA A 141 6.53 71.70 -71.06
C ALA A 141 6.18 70.22 -71.40
N SER A 142 6.87 69.61 -72.37
CA SER A 142 6.72 68.19 -72.70
C SER A 142 7.35 67.25 -71.67
N LEU A 143 8.49 67.62 -71.07
CA LEU A 143 9.29 66.74 -70.21
C LEU A 143 8.68 66.58 -68.80
N VAL A 144 8.06 67.65 -68.29
CA VAL A 144 7.33 67.62 -67.00
C VAL A 144 5.96 66.92 -67.15
N THR A 145 5.29 67.09 -68.30
CA THR A 145 4.03 66.38 -68.59
C THR A 145 4.25 64.88 -68.70
N ASP A 146 5.34 64.45 -69.34
CA ASP A 146 5.73 63.03 -69.43
C ASP A 146 6.01 62.42 -68.05
N SER A 147 6.72 63.14 -67.18
CA SER A 147 6.98 62.71 -65.81
C SER A 147 5.70 62.61 -64.96
N TYR A 148 4.80 63.58 -65.10
CA TYR A 148 3.49 63.55 -64.43
C TYR A 148 2.61 62.40 -64.92
N LEU A 149 2.53 62.18 -66.24
CA LEU A 149 1.80 61.04 -66.83
C LEU A 149 2.41 59.70 -66.38
N LYS A 150 3.73 59.61 -66.25
CA LYS A 150 4.43 58.44 -65.72
C LYS A 150 4.07 58.17 -64.26
N ASN A 151 4.07 59.20 -63.42
CA ASN A 151 3.67 59.08 -62.01
C ASN A 151 2.18 58.73 -61.86
N LEU A 152 1.29 59.30 -62.68
CA LEU A 152 -0.12 58.94 -62.72
C LEU A 152 -0.34 57.49 -63.15
N LYS A 153 0.40 57.03 -64.17
CA LYS A 153 0.38 55.63 -64.61
C LYS A 153 0.86 54.70 -63.49
N GLN A 154 1.96 55.04 -62.83
CA GLN A 154 2.51 54.25 -61.73
C GLN A 154 1.58 54.24 -60.50
N ALA A 155 0.89 55.34 -60.23
CA ALA A 155 -0.14 55.42 -59.20
C ALA A 155 -1.34 54.54 -59.56
N SER A 156 -1.80 54.57 -60.82
CA SER A 156 -2.88 53.72 -61.31
C SER A 156 -2.51 52.23 -61.25
N GLU A 157 -1.27 51.88 -61.58
CA GLU A 157 -0.74 50.51 -61.42
C GLU A 157 -0.69 50.10 -59.95
N SER A 158 -0.28 51.00 -59.05
CA SER A 158 -0.26 50.75 -57.60
C SER A 158 -1.66 50.55 -57.02
N VAL A 159 -2.67 51.33 -57.46
CA VAL A 159 -4.07 51.15 -57.07
C VAL A 159 -4.64 49.83 -57.63
N GLY A 160 -4.27 49.45 -58.85
CA GLY A 160 -4.59 48.14 -59.42
C GLY A 160 -3.99 46.99 -58.60
N ASN A 161 -2.73 47.12 -58.18
CA ASN A 161 -2.05 46.16 -57.31
C ASN A 161 -2.64 46.10 -55.90
N LEU A 162 -3.06 47.24 -55.33
CA LEU A 162 -3.74 47.28 -54.03
C LEU A 162 -5.10 46.60 -54.10
N THR A 163 -5.87 46.84 -55.16
CA THR A 163 -7.17 46.18 -55.40
C THR A 163 -7.01 44.66 -55.55
N SER A 164 -5.96 44.23 -56.28
CA SER A 164 -5.62 42.82 -56.44
C SER A 164 -5.20 42.16 -55.12
N THR A 165 -4.36 42.82 -54.32
CA THR A 165 -3.94 42.35 -52.99
C THR A 165 -5.11 42.32 -52.02
N GLN A 166 -5.96 43.34 -51.99
CA GLN A 166 -7.15 43.40 -51.15
C GLN A 166 -8.11 42.25 -51.46
N THR A 167 -8.32 41.95 -52.75
CA THR A 167 -9.16 40.82 -53.19
C THR A 167 -8.58 39.48 -52.72
N LYS A 168 -7.25 39.31 -52.82
CA LYS A 168 -6.56 38.11 -52.31
C LYS A 168 -6.67 37.99 -50.79
N SER A 169 -6.50 39.08 -50.05
CA SER A 169 -6.62 39.10 -48.59
C SER A 169 -8.04 38.80 -48.11
N VAL A 170 -9.07 39.34 -48.78
CA VAL A 170 -10.47 39.01 -48.48
C VAL A 170 -10.74 37.52 -48.72
N LYS A 171 -10.24 36.95 -49.82
CA LYS A 171 -10.37 35.52 -50.09
C LYS A 171 -9.63 34.65 -49.06
N LEU A 172 -8.42 35.06 -48.68
CA LEU A 172 -7.65 34.35 -47.65
C LEU A 172 -8.36 34.37 -46.29
N LEU A 173 -9.02 35.49 -45.95
CA LEU A 173 -9.84 35.62 -44.75
C LEU A 173 -11.08 34.72 -44.80
N GLU A 174 -11.76 34.66 -45.93
CA GLU A 174 -12.92 33.77 -46.15
C GLU A 174 -12.53 32.30 -46.03
N ASP A 175 -11.41 31.90 -46.66
CA ASP A 175 -10.87 30.54 -46.57
C ASP A 175 -10.46 30.20 -45.12
N SER A 176 -9.80 31.14 -44.43
CA SER A 176 -9.39 30.95 -43.03
C SER A 176 -10.59 30.83 -42.08
N ALA A 177 -11.62 31.64 -42.28
CA ALA A 177 -12.86 31.58 -41.49
C ALA A 177 -13.61 30.25 -41.74
N SER A 178 -13.68 29.80 -42.99
CA SER A 178 -14.27 28.51 -43.36
C SER A 178 -13.50 27.33 -42.77
N GLN A 179 -12.17 27.39 -42.80
CA GLN A 179 -11.31 26.35 -42.25
C GLN A 179 -11.39 26.30 -40.71
N LEU A 180 -11.49 27.45 -40.05
CA LEU A 180 -11.74 27.54 -38.61
C LEU A 180 -13.11 26.98 -38.23
N ALA A 181 -14.16 27.29 -38.99
CA ALA A 181 -15.49 26.72 -38.74
C ALA A 181 -15.48 25.18 -38.85
N LYS A 182 -14.79 24.63 -39.85
CA LYS A 182 -14.61 23.17 -39.98
C LYS A 182 -13.80 22.55 -38.85
N SER A 183 -12.75 23.22 -38.37
CA SER A 183 -11.96 22.69 -37.25
C SER A 183 -12.76 22.69 -35.94
N TYR A 184 -13.60 23.70 -35.71
CA TYR A 184 -14.54 23.73 -34.59
C TYR A 184 -15.56 22.60 -34.67
N ASP A 185 -16.18 22.37 -35.83
CA ASP A 185 -17.16 21.28 -36.02
C ASP A 185 -16.50 19.91 -35.82
N SER A 186 -15.34 19.69 -36.42
CA SER A 186 -14.56 18.45 -36.25
C SER A 186 -14.17 18.22 -34.79
N THR A 187 -13.76 19.27 -34.08
CA THR A 187 -13.42 19.20 -32.66
C THR A 187 -14.65 18.91 -31.80
N ALA A 188 -15.78 19.56 -32.07
CA ALA A 188 -17.04 19.32 -31.36
C ALA A 188 -17.53 17.87 -31.56
N GLN A 189 -17.41 17.34 -32.77
CA GLN A 189 -17.71 15.93 -33.07
C GLN A 189 -16.76 14.98 -32.35
N ALA A 190 -15.45 15.26 -32.37
CA ALA A 190 -14.45 14.45 -31.68
C ALA A 190 -14.66 14.44 -30.16
N ILE A 191 -15.01 15.57 -29.56
CA ILE A 191 -15.34 15.68 -28.13
C ILE A 191 -16.62 14.87 -27.83
N THR A 192 -17.66 15.03 -28.64
CA THR A 192 -18.94 14.30 -28.43
C THR A 192 -18.75 12.79 -28.56
N GLN A 193 -18.01 12.35 -29.58
CA GLN A 193 -17.75 10.94 -29.81
C GLN A 193 -16.84 10.34 -28.73
N SER A 194 -15.85 11.10 -28.26
CA SER A 194 -14.99 10.70 -27.14
C SER A 194 -15.77 10.62 -25.83
N GLY A 195 -16.68 11.57 -25.58
CA GLY A 195 -17.58 11.54 -24.43
C GLY A 195 -18.51 10.33 -24.44
N SER A 196 -19.10 9.99 -25.60
CA SER A 196 -19.92 8.78 -25.75
C SER A 196 -19.11 7.51 -25.48
N ARG A 197 -17.92 7.39 -26.09
CA ARG A 197 -17.05 6.23 -25.87
C ARG A 197 -16.63 6.09 -24.42
N LEU A 198 -16.28 7.19 -23.75
CA LEU A 198 -15.95 7.18 -22.34
C LEU A 198 -17.14 6.71 -21.48
N ALA A 199 -18.35 7.19 -21.78
CA ALA A 199 -19.56 6.74 -21.08
C ALA A 199 -19.82 5.24 -21.29
N ASP A 200 -19.65 4.73 -22.51
CA ASP A 200 -19.80 3.31 -22.84
C ASP A 200 -18.75 2.45 -22.13
N ASP A 201 -17.48 2.86 -22.16
CA ASP A 201 -16.37 2.18 -21.49
C ASP A 201 -16.55 2.18 -19.96
N LEU A 202 -16.97 3.31 -19.37
CA LEU A 202 -17.28 3.39 -17.94
C LEU A 202 -18.43 2.46 -17.56
N ASN A 203 -19.49 2.39 -18.37
CA ASN A 203 -20.62 1.51 -18.12
C ASN A 203 -20.23 0.03 -18.26
N ALA A 204 -19.46 -0.32 -19.29
CA ALA A 204 -18.96 -1.68 -19.50
C ALA A 204 -17.99 -2.11 -18.38
N SER A 205 -17.08 -1.21 -17.98
CA SER A 205 -16.14 -1.46 -16.89
C SER A 205 -16.86 -1.61 -15.55
N GLY A 206 -17.87 -0.77 -15.27
CA GLY A 206 -18.72 -0.89 -14.10
C GLY A 206 -19.43 -2.24 -14.00
N LYS A 207 -20.01 -2.72 -15.11
CA LYS A 207 -20.64 -4.07 -15.16
C LYS A 207 -19.64 -5.18 -14.88
N LYS A 208 -18.47 -5.17 -15.55
CA LYS A 208 -17.42 -6.16 -15.32
C LYS A 208 -16.92 -6.15 -13.88
N PHE A 209 -16.73 -4.97 -13.29
CA PHE A 209 -16.31 -4.85 -11.90
C PHE A 209 -17.34 -5.48 -10.96
N VAL A 210 -18.63 -5.20 -11.12
CA VAL A 210 -19.69 -5.81 -10.31
C VAL A 210 -19.73 -7.32 -10.47
N GLU A 211 -19.55 -7.82 -11.70
CA GLU A 211 -19.55 -9.26 -12.00
C GLU A 211 -18.34 -9.98 -11.37
N GLU A 212 -17.15 -9.40 -11.48
CA GLU A 212 -15.93 -9.94 -10.84
C GLU A 212 -16.02 -9.86 -9.31
N LEU A 213 -16.61 -8.79 -8.76
CA LEU A 213 -16.84 -8.63 -7.33
C LEU A 213 -17.82 -9.68 -6.80
N ASN A 214 -18.92 -9.93 -7.51
CA ASN A 214 -19.87 -10.99 -7.15
C ASN A 214 -19.21 -12.37 -7.19
N ARG A 215 -18.46 -12.67 -8.25
CA ARG A 215 -17.74 -13.94 -8.39
C ARG A 215 -16.71 -14.14 -7.28
N SER A 216 -15.96 -13.10 -6.94
CA SER A 216 -14.99 -13.12 -5.84
C SER A 216 -15.67 -13.36 -4.49
N THR A 217 -16.80 -12.68 -4.25
CA THR A 217 -17.60 -12.82 -3.02
C THR A 217 -18.15 -14.24 -2.88
N GLU A 218 -18.65 -14.82 -3.98
CA GLU A 218 -19.20 -16.18 -4.01
C GLU A 218 -18.10 -17.23 -3.82
N ALA A 219 -16.94 -17.04 -4.46
CA ALA A 219 -15.77 -17.88 -4.28
C ALA A 219 -15.25 -17.84 -2.83
N MET A 220 -15.22 -16.66 -2.21
CA MET A 220 -14.81 -16.47 -0.83
C MET A 220 -15.80 -17.12 0.15
N SER A 221 -17.10 -16.92 -0.04
CA SER A 221 -18.14 -17.60 0.76
C SER A 221 -18.03 -19.12 0.65
N GLY A 222 -17.82 -19.62 -0.57
CA GLY A 222 -17.62 -21.05 -0.82
C GLY A 222 -16.33 -21.61 -0.20
N SER A 223 -15.23 -20.85 -0.16
CA SER A 223 -14.00 -21.27 0.51
C SER A 223 -14.14 -21.27 2.04
N TYR A 224 -14.80 -20.28 2.64
CA TYR A 224 -15.11 -20.26 4.08
C TYR A 224 -16.01 -21.42 4.50
N THR A 225 -17.02 -21.74 3.70
CA THR A 225 -17.91 -22.89 3.96
C THR A 225 -17.11 -24.20 3.92
N ARG A 226 -16.27 -24.38 2.89
CA ARG A 226 -15.39 -25.56 2.76
C ARG A 226 -14.39 -25.67 3.90
N LEU A 227 -13.79 -24.55 4.32
CA LEU A 227 -12.89 -24.51 5.48
C LEU A 227 -13.61 -24.96 6.75
N THR A 228 -14.80 -24.41 7.01
CA THR A 228 -15.60 -24.74 8.21
C THR A 228 -16.00 -26.21 8.22
N GLN A 229 -16.38 -26.76 7.07
CA GLN A 229 -16.73 -28.16 6.92
C GLN A 229 -15.52 -29.09 7.10
N ALA A 230 -14.38 -28.76 6.49
CA ALA A 230 -13.14 -29.51 6.67
C ALA A 230 -12.66 -29.47 8.13
N MET A 231 -12.75 -28.30 8.78
CA MET A 231 -12.38 -28.15 10.18
C MET A 231 -13.31 -28.94 11.10
N SER A 232 -14.62 -28.95 10.84
CA SER A 232 -15.58 -29.76 11.60
C SER A 232 -15.29 -31.26 11.46
N GLN A 233 -15.01 -31.73 10.23
CA GLN A 233 -14.64 -33.12 9.98
C GLN A 233 -13.33 -33.51 10.69
N GLU A 234 -12.35 -32.62 10.74
CA GLU A 234 -11.09 -32.90 11.39
C GLU A 234 -11.23 -32.89 12.93
N ILE A 235 -12.07 -32.01 13.48
CA ILE A 235 -12.45 -32.05 14.90
C ILE A 235 -13.11 -33.39 15.26
N ASP A 236 -14.03 -33.89 14.44
CA ASP A 236 -14.67 -35.19 14.66
C ASP A 236 -13.65 -36.35 14.58
N ARG A 237 -12.72 -36.29 13.61
CA ARG A 237 -11.64 -37.29 13.49
C ARG A 237 -10.72 -37.27 14.70
N VAL A 238 -10.27 -36.10 15.14
CA VAL A 238 -9.40 -35.94 16.30
C VAL A 238 -10.11 -36.41 17.57
N SER A 239 -11.39 -36.08 17.75
CA SER A 239 -12.20 -36.54 18.88
C SER A 239 -12.28 -38.07 18.93
N ASN A 240 -12.62 -38.71 17.81
CA ASN A 240 -12.71 -40.17 17.71
C ASN A 240 -11.35 -40.86 17.90
N SER A 241 -10.30 -40.31 17.28
CA SER A 241 -8.91 -40.74 17.46
C SER A 241 -8.48 -40.68 18.93
N SER A 242 -8.75 -39.55 19.59
CA SER A 242 -8.39 -39.33 20.99
C SER A 242 -9.12 -40.29 21.92
N LYS A 243 -10.41 -40.56 21.66
CA LYS A 243 -11.17 -41.58 22.40
C LYS A 243 -10.58 -42.98 22.22
N SER A 244 -10.27 -43.37 20.98
CA SER A 244 -9.66 -44.68 20.71
C SER A 244 -8.28 -44.81 21.35
N TYR A 245 -7.48 -43.74 21.37
CA TYR A 245 -6.19 -43.70 22.06
C TYR A 245 -6.35 -43.86 23.58
N ALA A 246 -7.34 -43.18 24.18
CA ALA A 246 -7.64 -43.32 25.59
C ALA A 246 -8.05 -44.77 25.94
N GLU A 247 -8.86 -45.41 25.10
CA GLU A 247 -9.24 -46.83 25.25
C GLU A 247 -8.03 -47.77 25.12
N GLN A 248 -7.15 -47.54 24.14
CA GLN A 248 -5.90 -48.32 24.01
C GLN A 248 -4.98 -48.15 25.22
N MET A 249 -4.86 -46.93 25.76
CA MET A 249 -4.06 -46.68 26.95
C MET A 249 -4.65 -47.34 28.20
N ASP A 250 -5.98 -47.32 28.37
CA ASP A 250 -6.63 -48.06 29.45
C ASP A 250 -6.38 -49.56 29.34
N GLY A 251 -6.48 -50.12 28.13
CA GLY A 251 -6.15 -51.52 27.84
C GLY A 251 -4.67 -51.85 28.14
N MET A 252 -3.75 -50.97 27.74
CA MET A 252 -2.32 -51.13 28.02
C MET A 252 -2.04 -51.09 29.53
N ASN A 253 -2.69 -50.19 30.26
CA ASN A 253 -2.52 -50.06 31.70
C ASN A 253 -3.06 -51.30 32.44
N LYS A 254 -4.20 -51.84 31.99
CA LYS A 254 -4.72 -53.14 32.47
C LYS A 254 -3.78 -54.30 32.18
N ASN A 255 -3.20 -54.34 30.98
CA ASN A 255 -2.20 -55.36 30.62
C ASN A 255 -0.94 -55.23 31.48
N LEU A 256 -0.42 -54.02 31.70
CA LEU A 256 0.71 -53.76 32.59
C LEU A 256 0.42 -54.20 34.02
N SER A 257 -0.75 -53.88 34.55
CA SER A 257 -1.19 -54.35 35.86
C SER A 257 -1.26 -55.87 35.92
N SER A 258 -1.82 -56.51 34.89
CA SER A 258 -1.93 -57.97 34.81
C SER A 258 -0.55 -58.64 34.71
N ILE A 259 0.37 -58.04 33.95
CA ILE A 259 1.76 -58.49 33.86
C ILE A 259 2.45 -58.36 35.22
N ASN A 260 2.27 -57.25 35.93
CA ASN A 260 2.85 -57.09 37.27
C ASN A 260 2.31 -58.14 38.25
N SER A 261 1.00 -58.38 38.26
CA SER A 261 0.40 -59.43 39.09
C SER A 261 0.89 -60.83 38.70
N MET A 262 1.04 -61.11 37.40
CA MET A 262 1.61 -62.37 36.91
C MET A 262 3.08 -62.52 37.32
N TYR A 263 3.85 -61.44 37.29
CA TYR A 263 5.25 -61.43 37.69
C TYR A 263 5.40 -61.71 39.19
N GLU A 264 4.58 -61.07 40.03
CA GLU A 264 4.49 -61.41 41.47
C GLU A 264 4.09 -62.86 41.68
N LEU A 265 3.08 -63.35 40.95
CA LEU A 265 2.65 -64.75 41.03
C LEU A 265 3.79 -65.69 40.64
N GLN A 266 4.54 -65.38 39.59
CA GLN A 266 5.65 -66.20 39.12
C GLN A 266 6.81 -66.21 40.10
N LEU A 267 7.15 -65.07 40.71
CA LEU A 267 8.12 -65.01 41.80
C LEU A 267 7.67 -65.85 42.99
N LYS A 268 6.40 -65.73 43.40
CA LYS A 268 5.84 -66.52 44.51
C LYS A 268 5.84 -68.01 44.20
N ASN A 269 5.49 -68.40 42.98
CA ASN A 269 5.47 -69.79 42.54
C ASN A 269 6.88 -70.37 42.43
N ASN A 270 7.85 -69.59 41.96
CA ASN A 270 9.26 -69.97 41.96
C ASN A 270 9.81 -70.12 43.40
N SER A 271 9.47 -69.21 44.31
CA SER A 271 9.83 -69.33 45.72
C SER A 271 9.25 -70.60 46.35
N ALA A 272 7.97 -70.89 46.09
CA ALA A 272 7.32 -72.11 46.56
C ALA A 272 7.97 -73.38 45.97
N GLN A 273 8.32 -73.38 44.67
CA GLN A 273 9.09 -74.47 44.05
C GLN A 273 10.45 -74.65 44.72
N PHE A 274 11.14 -73.56 45.06
CA PHE A 274 12.44 -73.61 45.72
C PHE A 274 12.33 -74.20 47.13
N GLU A 275 11.28 -73.86 47.86
CA GLU A 275 10.99 -74.41 49.18
C GLU A 275 10.67 -75.90 49.13
N VAL A 276 9.85 -76.33 48.17
CA VAL A 276 9.58 -77.76 47.88
C VAL A 276 10.87 -78.49 47.51
N ALA A 277 11.72 -77.91 46.66
CA ALA A 277 13.00 -78.49 46.28
C ALA A 277 13.95 -78.65 47.48
N ASN A 278 14.04 -77.62 48.35
CA ASN A 278 14.83 -77.70 49.58
C ASN A 278 14.29 -78.77 50.54
N SER A 279 12.96 -78.86 50.70
CA SER A 279 12.35 -79.90 51.52
C SER A 279 12.60 -81.30 50.96
N MET A 280 12.61 -81.46 49.63
CA MET A 280 12.95 -82.71 48.96
C MET A 280 14.41 -83.09 49.20
N ILE A 281 15.34 -82.14 49.09
CA ILE A 281 16.77 -82.34 49.41
C ILE A 281 16.94 -82.76 50.88
N LYS A 282 16.21 -82.13 51.80
CA LYS A 282 16.23 -82.49 53.22
C LYS A 282 15.70 -83.91 53.44
N GLY A 283 14.54 -84.26 52.87
CA GLY A 283 14.00 -85.62 52.95
C GLY A 283 14.94 -86.67 52.34
N MET A 284 15.63 -86.35 51.24
CA MET A 284 16.66 -87.22 50.68
C MET A 284 17.86 -87.40 51.63
N ASN A 285 18.27 -86.35 52.33
CA ASN A 285 19.32 -86.47 53.35
C ASN A 285 18.86 -87.30 54.55
N ASP A 286 17.63 -87.12 55.01
CA ASP A 286 17.05 -87.93 56.09
C ASP A 286 16.97 -89.41 55.68
N VAL A 287 16.53 -89.71 54.45
CA VAL A 287 16.52 -91.08 53.89
C VAL A 287 17.94 -91.64 53.80
N LYS A 288 18.91 -90.85 53.36
CA LYS A 288 20.33 -91.27 53.33
C LYS A 288 20.82 -91.62 54.73
N GLU A 289 20.49 -90.82 55.74
CA GLU A 289 20.89 -91.04 57.13
C GLU A 289 20.24 -92.30 57.72
N GLN A 290 18.94 -92.49 57.49
CA GLN A 290 18.22 -93.70 57.87
C GLN A 290 18.76 -94.96 57.16
N LEU A 291 19.12 -94.85 55.88
CA LEU A 291 19.76 -95.96 55.15
C LEU A 291 21.13 -96.31 55.73
N LEU A 292 21.97 -95.31 56.05
CA LEU A 292 23.26 -95.55 56.70
C LEU A 292 23.08 -96.20 58.08
N GLN A 293 22.10 -95.74 58.86
CA GLN A 293 21.76 -96.33 60.14
C GLN A 293 21.26 -97.78 60.00
N SER A 294 20.33 -98.04 59.07
CA SER A 294 19.81 -99.39 58.80
C SER A 294 20.92 -100.34 58.34
N VAL A 295 21.86 -99.87 57.50
CA VAL A 295 23.06 -100.65 57.14
C VAL A 295 23.91 -100.96 58.38
N ASN A 296 24.07 -100.02 59.31
CA ASN A 296 24.81 -100.23 60.54
C ASN A 296 24.11 -101.23 61.50
N GLU A 297 22.80 -101.09 61.68
CA GLU A 297 21.98 -102.03 62.46
C GLU A 297 22.00 -103.42 61.83
N THR A 298 21.96 -103.53 60.50
CA THR A 298 22.10 -104.80 59.78
C THR A 298 23.47 -105.43 60.02
N LYS A 299 24.56 -104.65 60.09
CA LYS A 299 25.88 -105.17 60.47
C LYS A 299 25.89 -105.71 61.90
N GLN A 300 25.33 -104.97 62.85
CA GLN A 300 25.23 -105.42 64.25
C GLN A 300 24.38 -106.68 64.37
N TYR A 301 23.24 -106.74 63.67
CA TYR A 301 22.39 -107.92 63.62
C TYR A 301 23.15 -109.12 63.06
N LYS A 302 23.89 -108.96 61.96
CA LYS A 302 24.77 -110.02 61.43
C LYS A 302 25.78 -110.50 62.46
N GLU A 303 26.38 -109.59 63.22
CA GLU A 303 27.34 -109.93 64.28
C GLU A 303 26.68 -110.70 65.43
N GLN A 304 25.48 -110.27 65.87
CA GLN A 304 24.70 -110.97 66.90
C GLN A 304 24.24 -112.35 66.43
N VAL A 305 23.79 -112.49 65.18
CA VAL A 305 23.44 -113.79 64.58
C VAL A 305 24.68 -114.69 64.47
N SER A 306 25.84 -114.14 64.11
CA SER A 306 27.10 -114.87 64.09
C SER A 306 27.47 -115.39 65.49
N LYS A 307 27.36 -114.54 66.53
CA LYS A 307 27.58 -114.94 67.94
C LYS A 307 26.58 -115.99 68.39
N LEU A 308 25.30 -115.82 68.07
CA LEU A 308 24.26 -116.81 68.38
C LEU A 308 24.54 -118.15 67.70
N SER A 309 24.91 -118.14 66.42
CA SER A 309 25.31 -119.35 65.69
C SER A 309 26.50 -120.03 66.35
N GLN A 310 27.47 -119.25 66.84
CA GLN A 310 28.61 -119.78 67.60
C GLN A 310 28.16 -120.39 68.93
N SER A 311 27.31 -119.72 69.71
CA SER A 311 26.76 -120.25 70.96
C SER A 311 25.90 -121.49 70.75
N ILE A 312 25.15 -121.59 69.65
CA ILE A 312 24.42 -122.81 69.27
C ILE A 312 25.41 -123.93 68.90
N GLY A 313 26.51 -123.62 68.21
CA GLY A 313 27.58 -124.56 67.93
C GLY A 313 28.29 -125.07 69.19
N GLU A 314 28.57 -124.18 70.14
CA GLU A 314 29.14 -124.51 71.45
C GLU A 314 28.15 -125.35 72.28
N LEU A 315 26.86 -125.01 72.28
CA LEU A 315 25.81 -125.83 72.92
C LEU A 315 25.73 -127.21 72.29
N ASN A 316 25.72 -127.33 70.96
CA ASN A 316 25.72 -128.63 70.28
C ASN A 316 26.98 -129.44 70.59
N THR A 317 28.12 -128.77 70.80
CA THR A 317 29.37 -129.41 71.23
C THR A 317 29.28 -129.88 72.69
N ILE A 318 28.70 -129.09 73.60
CA ILE A 318 28.44 -129.49 74.99
C ILE A 318 27.45 -130.65 75.04
N TYR A 319 26.35 -130.59 74.27
CA TYR A 319 25.40 -131.69 74.17
C TYR A 319 26.04 -132.94 73.57
N GLY A 320 26.88 -132.81 72.54
CA GLY A 320 27.64 -133.92 71.95
C GLY A 320 28.66 -134.54 72.91
N ASN A 321 29.33 -133.70 73.72
CA ASN A 321 30.24 -134.14 74.78
C ASN A 321 29.48 -134.77 75.95
N MET A 322 28.28 -134.28 76.28
CA MET A 322 27.42 -134.87 77.30
C MET A 322 26.85 -136.22 76.82
N LEU A 323 26.48 -136.34 75.54
CA LEU A 323 26.05 -137.60 74.92
C LEU A 323 27.20 -138.61 74.84
N SER A 324 28.42 -138.16 74.51
CA SER A 324 29.63 -138.99 74.53
C SER A 324 30.00 -139.43 75.95
N ALA A 325 29.87 -138.56 76.95
CA ALA A 325 30.09 -138.88 78.36
C ALA A 325 29.02 -139.83 78.92
N MET A 326 27.78 -139.73 78.45
CA MET A 326 26.69 -140.63 78.84
C MET A 326 26.79 -142.01 78.16
N ASN A 327 27.38 -142.09 76.97
CA ASN A 327 27.70 -143.36 76.31
C ASN A 327 28.99 -144.01 76.83
N ALA A 328 29.97 -143.23 77.29
CA ALA A 328 31.24 -143.73 77.83
C ALA A 328 31.11 -144.32 79.25
N GLY A 329 30.04 -144.01 79.99
CA GLY A 329 29.77 -144.55 81.32
C GLY A 329 29.09 -145.93 81.36
N THR A 330 28.87 -146.58 80.20
CA THR A 330 28.03 -147.80 80.15
C THR A 330 28.66 -148.98 79.38
N ARG A 331 29.99 -149.12 79.36
CA ARG A 331 30.67 -150.37 78.98
C ARG A 331 31.95 -150.60 79.78
#